data_AF-A0A257MQH4-F1
#
_entry.id   AF-A0A257MQH4-F1
#
_cell.length_a   1.000
_cell.length_b   1.000
_cell.length_c   1.000
_cell.angle_alpha   90.00
_cell.angle_beta   90.00
_cell.angle_gamma   90.00
#
_symmetry.space_group_name_H-M   'P 1'
#
loop_
_entity.id
_entity.type
_entity.pdbx_description
1 polymer ?
#
loop_
_entity_poly.entity_id
_entity_poly.type
_entity_poly.pdbx_seq_one_letter_code
_entity_poly.pdbx_strand_id
1 'polypeptide(L)' 'MIGPLDHELESNMTIAIEPKMIYPDKGVLGIEDTFLTSRGAAESLTHMPREIWQV' A
#
# COMPACT_ATOMS: atom_id res chain seq x y z
N MET A 1 14.83 7.47 -7.38
CA MET A 1 13.93 8.01 -8.42
C MET A 1 12.53 7.68 -7.96
N ILE A 2 11.70 8.68 -7.68
CA ILE A 2 10.26 8.46 -7.51
C ILE A 2 9.73 8.33 -8.94
N GLY A 3 8.87 7.34 -9.20
CA GLY A 3 8.29 7.15 -10.53
C GLY A 3 7.48 8.37 -10.99
N PRO A 4 7.09 8.43 -12.27
CA PRO A 4 6.22 9.47 -12.79
C PRO A 4 4.94 9.57 -11.94
N LEU A 5 4.63 10.79 -11.46
CA LEU A 5 3.49 11.05 -10.56
C LEU A 5 2.13 11.12 -11.28
N ASP A 6 2.16 11.04 -12.60
CA ASP A 6 1.06 11.13 -13.53
C ASP A 6 0.85 9.84 -14.33
N HIS A 7 1.48 8.74 -13.93
CA HIS A 7 1.25 7.44 -14.54
C HIS A 7 -0.20 7.00 -14.30
N GLU A 8 -0.97 6.84 -15.36
CA GLU A 8 -2.34 6.35 -15.27
C GLU A 8 -2.36 4.89 -14.80
N LEU A 9 -3.24 4.56 -13.85
CA LEU A 9 -3.42 3.19 -13.40
C LEU A 9 -4.19 2.39 -14.45
N GLU A 10 -3.56 1.33 -14.96
CA GLU A 10 -4.17 0.39 -15.90
C GLU A 10 -4.60 -0.89 -15.20
N SER A 11 -5.58 -1.58 -15.78
CA SER A 11 -5.98 -2.91 -15.27
C SER A 11 -4.83 -3.91 -15.32
N ASN A 12 -4.83 -4.88 -14.40
CA ASN A 12 -3.84 -5.95 -14.30
C ASN A 12 -2.44 -5.50 -13.82
N MET A 13 -2.30 -4.27 -13.32
CA MET A 13 -1.15 -3.86 -12.51
C MET A 13 -1.28 -4.38 -11.08
N THR A 14 -0.16 -4.79 -10.49
CA THR A 14 -0.05 -5.07 -9.05
C THR A 14 0.64 -3.88 -8.38
N ILE A 15 -0.01 -3.27 -7.39
CA ILE A 15 0.47 -2.07 -6.71
C ILE A 15 0.46 -2.26 -5.19
N ALA A 16 1.39 -1.59 -4.49
CA ALA A 16 1.36 -1.46 -3.05
C ALA A 16 0.68 -0.14 -2.67
N ILE A 17 -0.24 -0.18 -1.70
CA ILE A 17 -0.75 1.01 -1.03
C ILE A 17 -0.16 1.01 0.37
N GLU A 18 0.83 1.87 0.59
CA GLU A 18 1.78 1.70 1.69
C GLU A 18 2.05 2.96 2.54
N PRO A 19 1.01 3.70 3.00
CA PRO A 19 1.21 4.93 3.76
C PRO A 19 2.04 4.71 5.03
N LYS A 20 2.96 5.65 5.29
CA LYS A 20 3.91 5.62 6.42
C LYS A 20 3.90 6.93 7.17
N MET A 21 3.95 6.86 8.49
CA MET A 21 4.24 7.95 9.41
C MET A 21 5.62 7.76 10.01
N ILE A 22 6.47 8.77 9.87
CA ILE A 22 7.82 8.78 10.44
C ILE A 22 7.78 9.58 11.73
N TYR A 23 8.21 8.96 12.83
CA TYR A 23 8.42 9.62 14.11
C TYR A 23 9.92 9.80 14.32
N PRO A 24 10.45 11.03 14.16
CA PRO A 24 11.88 11.28 14.34
C PRO A 24 12.39 10.71 15.67
N ASP A 25 13.52 10.01 15.60
CA ASP A 25 14.22 9.39 16.73
C ASP A 25 13.45 8.30 17.49
N LYS A 26 12.26 7.90 17.02
CA LYS A 26 11.41 6.86 17.66
C LYS A 26 11.16 5.66 16.75
N GLY A 27 10.98 5.89 15.45
CA GLY A 27 10.72 4.83 14.48
C GLY A 27 9.71 5.22 13.40
N VAL A 28 9.15 4.22 12.73
CA VAL A 28 8.20 4.38 11.62
C VAL A 28 7.01 3.46 11.83
N LEU A 29 5.81 3.97 11.58
CA LEU A 29 4.58 3.19 11.52
C LEU A 29 4.08 3.21 10.09
N GLY A 30 3.80 2.04 9.52
CA GLY A 30 3.20 1.91 8.20
C GLY A 30 2.14 0.84 8.16
N ILE A 31 1.16 1.02 7.30
CA ILE A 31 0.23 -0.04 6.89
C ILE A 31 0.46 -0.23 5.40
N GLU A 32 0.58 -1.47 4.97
CA GLU A 32 0.84 -1.82 3.58
C GLU A 32 -0.02 -3.01 3.18
N ASP A 33 -0.79 -2.81 2.10
CA ASP A 33 -1.55 -3.86 1.44
C ASP A 33 -1.22 -3.84 -0.06
N THR A 34 -1.19 -5.03 -0.67
CA THR A 34 -1.00 -5.20 -2.11
C THR A 34 -2.35 -5.35 -2.79
N PHE A 35 -2.52 -4.70 -3.94
CA PHE A 35 -3.74 -4.74 -4.73
C PHE A 35 -3.48 -5.10 -6.18
N LEU A 36 -4.37 -5.92 -6.75
CA LEU A 36 -4.50 -6.13 -8.19
C LEU A 36 -5.54 -5.15 -8.73
N THR A 37 -5.10 -4.26 -9.61
CA THR A 37 -5.99 -3.30 -10.28
C THR A 37 -6.91 -4.01 -11.29
N SER A 38 -8.14 -3.54 -11.39
CA SER A 38 -9.11 -4.00 -12.39
C SER A 38 -9.74 -2.78 -13.09
N ARG A 39 -10.62 -3.01 -14.06
CA ARG A 39 -11.39 -1.92 -14.69
C ARG A 39 -12.35 -1.24 -13.70
N GLY A 40 -12.68 -1.90 -12.59
CA GLY A 40 -13.52 -1.38 -11.53
C GLY A 40 -12.70 -1.12 -10.27
N ALA A 41 -13.17 -1.63 -9.14
CA ALA A 41 -12.41 -1.59 -7.90
C ALA A 41 -11.18 -2.53 -7.98
N ALA A 42 -10.09 -2.15 -7.33
CA ALA A 42 -8.95 -3.04 -7.16
C ALA A 42 -9.29 -4.15 -6.16
N GLU A 43 -8.73 -5.34 -6.39
CA GLU A 43 -8.84 -6.48 -5.50
C GLU A 43 -7.65 -6.51 -4.54
N SER A 44 -7.91 -6.67 -3.25
CA SER A 44 -6.84 -6.80 -2.26
C SER A 44 -6.27 -8.22 -2.31
N LEU A 45 -4.95 -8.32 -2.39
CA LEU A 45 -4.22 -9.59 -2.33
C LEU A 45 -3.69 -9.88 -0.92
N THR A 46 -3.71 -8.90 -0.02
CA THR A 46 -3.29 -9.03 1.37
C THR A 46 -4.52 -9.19 2.27
N HIS A 47 -4.56 -10.27 3.04
CA HIS A 47 -5.63 -10.52 4.02
C HIS A 47 -5.02 -10.75 5.40
N MET A 48 -4.71 -9.65 6.07
CA MET A 48 -4.23 -9.65 7.46
C MET A 48 -5.05 -8.64 8.27
N PRO A 49 -5.32 -8.90 9.56
CA PRO A 49 -5.97 -7.90 10.40
C PRO A 49 -5.09 -6.64 10.51
N ARG A 50 -5.73 -5.47 10.43
CA ARG A 50 -5.05 -4.16 10.38
C ARG A 50 -4.83 -3.53 11.77
N GLU A 51 -5.05 -4.30 12.82
CA GLU A 51 -4.87 -3.87 14.20
C GLU A 51 -3.39 -3.94 14.58
N ILE A 52 -2.98 -3.19 15.60
CA ILE A 52 -1.62 -3.33 16.15
C ILE A 52 -1.56 -4.63 16.93
N TRP A 53 -0.63 -5.50 16.54
CA TRP A 53 -0.42 -6.78 17.20
C TRP A 53 0.79 -6.67 18.12
N GLN A 54 0.64 -7.19 19.33
CA GLN A 54 1.75 -7.35 20.25
C GLN A 54 2.20 -8.81 20.18
N VAL A 55 3.44 -9.01 19.74
CA VAL A 55 4.13 -10.31 19.69
C VAL A 55 5.04 -10.49 20.88
#